data_AF-A0A969W3B2-F1
#
_entry.id   AF-A0A969W3B2-F1
#
_cell.length_a   1.000
_cell.length_b   1.000
_cell.length_c   1.000
_cell.angle_alpha   90.00
_cell.angle_beta   90.00
_cell.angle_gamma   90.00
#
_symmetry.space_group_name_H-M   'P 1'
#
loop_
_entity.id
_entity.type
_entity.pdbx_description
1 polymer ?
#
loop_
_entity_poly.entity_id
_entity_poly.type
_entity_poly.pdbx_seq_one_letter_code
_entity_poly.pdbx_strand_id
1 'polypeptide(L)' 'MIQEQAEQYLTDADGNKIAVVIDIATYQKMLDDLDELYCLKGYEQAVVETDPEIASGDYTTLDQYLNSRMSNQQ' A
#
# COMPACT_ATOMS: atom_id res chain seq x y z
N MET A 1 21.96 26.85 -0.05
CA MET A 1 22.17 26.29 1.29
C MET A 1 20.84 25.69 1.71
N ILE A 2 20.77 24.38 1.94
CA ILE A 2 19.56 23.76 2.50
C ILE A 2 19.68 23.99 4.01
N GLN A 3 18.86 24.90 4.56
CA GLN A 3 18.73 25.01 6.00
C GLN A 3 17.98 23.76 6.47
N GLU A 4 18.61 22.93 7.31
CA GLU A 4 17.87 21.93 8.09
C GLU A 4 16.88 22.69 8.98
N GLN A 5 15.61 22.65 8.61
CA GLN A 5 14.55 23.29 9.38
C GLN A 5 14.34 22.45 10.63
N ALA A 6 14.71 23.02 11.80
CA ALA A 6 14.52 22.34 13.07
C ALA A 6 13.06 21.91 13.24
N GLU A 7 12.85 20.65 13.64
CA GLU A 7 11.51 20.09 13.84
C GLU A 7 10.69 20.97 14.78
N GLN A 8 9.48 21.34 14.33
CA GLN A 8 8.57 22.17 15.09
C GLN A 8 7.53 21.30 15.79
N TYR A 9 7.17 21.67 17.01
CA TYR A 9 6.22 20.91 17.82
C TYR A 9 5.12 21.82 18.37
N LEU A 10 3.91 21.28 18.48
CA LEU A 10 2.87 21.85 19.33
C LEU A 10 3.05 21.27 20.74
N THR A 11 3.00 22.13 21.75
CA THR A 11 3.10 21.73 23.16
C THR A 11 1.80 21.99 23.91
N ASP A 12 1.54 21.20 24.94
CA ASP A 12 0.50 21.51 25.92
C ASP A 12 0.92 22.67 26.85
N ALA A 13 0.07 23.00 27.82
CA ALA A 13 0.31 24.08 28.78
C ALA A 13 1.50 23.80 29.73
N ASP A 14 1.86 22.53 29.92
CA ASP A 14 2.97 22.09 30.77
C ASP A 14 4.29 21.99 29.98
N GLY A 15 4.25 22.27 28.66
CA GLY A 15 5.40 22.22 27.76
C GLY A 15 5.69 20.82 27.18
N ASN A 16 4.81 19.84 27.38
CA ASN A 16 4.96 18.53 26.78
C ASN A 16 4.62 18.59 25.28
N LYS A 17 5.44 17.96 24.44
CA LYS A 17 5.20 17.88 22.99
C LYS A 17 4.03 16.95 22.70
N ILE A 18 3.00 17.46 22.01
CA ILE A 18 1.78 16.70 21.69
C ILE A 18 1.59 16.47 20.18
N ALA A 19 2.26 17.26 19.33
CA ALA A 19 2.24 17.06 17.88
C ALA A 19 3.51 17.61 17.24
N VAL A 20 3.82 17.13 16.04
CA VAL A 20 4.87 17.67 15.16
C VAL A 20 4.23 18.45 14.03
N VAL A 21 4.80 19.60 13.69
CA VAL A 21 4.41 20.40 12.54
C VAL A 21 5.36 20.07 11.40
N ILE A 22 4.79 19.58 10.30
CA ILE A 22 5.51 19.26 9.07
C ILE A 22 4.93 20.09 7.93
N ASP A 23 5.74 20.38 6.92
CA ASP A 23 5.24 21.00 5.72
C ASP A 23 4.37 20.01 4.92
N ILE A 24 3.50 20.57 4.08
CA ILE A 24 2.52 19.77 3.35
C ILE A 24 3.16 18.80 2.35
N ALA A 25 4.33 19.12 1.79
CA ALA A 25 5.01 18.24 0.84
C ALA A 25 5.62 17.03 1.55
N THR A 26 6.19 17.25 2.75
CA THR A 26 6.64 16.16 3.63
C THR A 26 5.48 15.24 4.01
N TYR A 27 4.33 15.80 4.40
CA TYR A 27 3.13 14.99 4.69
C TYR A 27 2.69 14.14 3.50
N GLN A 28 2.60 14.75 2.31
CA GLN A 28 2.19 14.04 1.09
C GLN A 28 3.15 12.91 0.73
N LYS A 29 4.47 13.16 0.80
CA LYS A 29 5.46 12.11 0.57
C LYS A 29 5.31 10.95 1.55
N MET A 30 5.06 11.24 2.82
CA MET A 30 4.83 10.18 3.81
C MET A 30 3.60 9.33 3.50
N LEU A 31 2.55 9.92 2.93
CA LEU A 31 1.38 9.16 2.46
C LEU A 31 1.73 8.28 1.27
N ASP A 32 2.47 8.80 0.30
CA ASP A 32 2.90 8.02 -0.88
C ASP A 32 3.77 6.83 -0.46
N ASP A 33 4.73 7.05 0.45
CA ASP A 33 5.60 6.00 0.99
C ASP A 33 4.79 4.94 1.79
N LEU A 34 3.73 5.35 2.50
CA LEU A 34 2.83 4.44 3.22
C LEU A 34 1.99 3.60 2.26
N ASP A 35 1.47 4.19 1.19
CA ASP A 35 0.70 3.48 0.17
C ASP A 35 1.57 2.41 -0.51
N GLU A 36 2.81 2.74 -0.88
CA GLU A 36 3.76 1.77 -1.43
C GLU A 36 4.02 0.60 -0.45
N LEU A 37 4.21 0.91 0.84
CA LEU A 37 4.39 -0.11 1.88
C LEU A 37 3.15 -1.02 2.01
N TYR A 38 1.95 -0.45 1.95
CA TYR A 38 0.72 -1.24 2.01
C TYR A 38 0.53 -2.11 0.77
N CYS A 39 0.89 -1.62 -0.41
CA CYS A 39 0.90 -2.43 -1.64
C CYS A 39 1.86 -3.62 -1.51
N LEU A 40 3.06 -3.41 -0.98
CA LEU A 40 4.03 -4.49 -0.74
C LEU A 40 3.46 -5.55 0.21
N LYS A 41 2.91 -5.13 1.35
CA LYS A 41 2.29 -6.06 2.32
C LYS A 41 1.10 -6.82 1.74
N GLY A 42 0.28 -6.15 0.94
CA GLY A 42 -0.83 -6.77 0.24
C GLY A 42 -0.35 -7.84 -0.74
N TYR A 43 0.73 -7.57 -1.47
CA TYR A 43 1.36 -8.54 -2.35
C TYR A 43 1.94 -9.74 -1.59
N GLU A 44 2.70 -9.51 -0.51
CA GLU A 44 3.25 -10.59 0.32
C GLU A 44 2.15 -11.51 0.85
N GLN A 45 1.04 -10.92 1.33
CA GLN A 45 -0.12 -11.67 1.78
C GLN A 45 -0.78 -12.46 0.63
N ALA A 46 -1.00 -11.83 -0.52
CA ALA A 46 -1.60 -12.47 -1.68
C ALA A 46 -0.75 -13.65 -2.18
N VAL A 47 0.58 -13.53 -2.19
CA VAL A 47 1.49 -14.64 -2.54
C VAL A 47 1.29 -15.81 -1.58
N VAL A 48 1.27 -15.57 -0.27
CA VAL A 48 1.07 -16.63 0.73
C VAL A 48 -0.27 -17.34 0.54
N GLU A 49 -1.32 -16.60 0.21
CA GLU A 49 -2.67 -17.14 -0.02
C GLU A 49 -2.78 -17.91 -1.33
N THR A 50 -2.17 -17.40 -2.41
CA THR A 50 -2.35 -17.92 -3.78
C THR A 50 -1.30 -18.96 -4.19
N ASP A 51 -0.11 -19.02 -3.57
CA ASP A 51 0.93 -20.01 -3.88
C ASP A 51 0.41 -21.47 -3.80
N PRO A 52 -0.36 -21.88 -2.76
CA PRO A 52 -0.95 -23.22 -2.71
C PRO A 52 -1.98 -23.50 -3.81
N GLU A 53 -2.77 -22.50 -4.20
CA GLU A 53 -3.77 -22.59 -5.28
C GLU A 53 -3.07 -22.83 -6.61
N ILE A 54 -2.02 -22.05 -6.91
CA ILE A 54 -1.19 -22.22 -8.11
C ILE A 54 -0.53 -23.59 -8.12
N ALA A 55 0.08 -24.01 -7.00
CA ALA A 55 0.77 -25.30 -6.91
C ALA A 55 -0.18 -26.50 -7.08
N SER A 56 -1.44 -26.36 -6.66
CA SER A 56 -2.47 -27.40 -6.80
C SER A 56 -3.21 -27.37 -8.16
N GLY A 57 -2.92 -26.38 -9.00
CA GLY A 57 -3.58 -26.23 -10.31
C GLY A 57 -4.94 -25.53 -10.24
N ASP A 58 -5.28 -24.91 -9.10
CA ASP A 58 -6.54 -24.18 -8.89
C ASP A 58 -6.45 -22.78 -9.49
N TYR A 59 -6.37 -22.71 -10.82
CA TYR A 59 -6.40 -21.47 -11.58
C TYR A 59 -7.09 -21.67 -12.92
N THR A 60 -7.59 -20.58 -13.50
CA THR A 60 -8.05 -20.58 -14.89
C THR A 60 -7.05 -19.84 -15.77
N THR A 61 -6.69 -20.43 -16.89
CA THR A 61 -5.89 -19.74 -17.91
C THR A 61 -6.76 -18.75 -18.66
N LEU A 62 -6.13 -17.76 -19.29
CA LEU A 62 -6.83 -16.79 -20.14
C LEU A 62 -7.67 -17.49 -21.22
N ASP A 63 -7.12 -18.52 -21.86
CA ASP A 63 -7.83 -19.29 -22.90
C ASP A 63 -9.08 -20.00 -22.33
N GLN A 64 -8.95 -20.64 -21.16
CA GLN A 64 -10.08 -21.29 -20.48
C GLN A 64 -11.18 -20.28 -20.13
N TYR A 65 -10.80 -19.11 -19.61
CA TYR A 65 -11.72 -18.03 -19.30
C TYR A 65 -12.46 -17.54 -20.55
N LEU A 66 -11.74 -17.25 -21.64
CA LEU A 66 -12.32 -16.76 -22.89
C LEU A 66 -13.27 -17.78 -23.53
N ASN A 67 -12.91 -19.06 -23.50
CA ASN A 67 -13.76 -20.14 -24.03
C ASN A 67 -15.06 -20.33 -23.20
N SER A 68 -14.98 -20.19 -21.87
CA SER A 68 -16.16 -20.25 -21.00
C SER A 68 -17.13 -19.08 -21.25
N ARG A 69 -16.59 -17.88 -21.49
CA ARG A 69 -17.36 -16.68 -21.83
C ARG A 69 -18.08 -16.80 -23.18
N MET A 70 -17.42 -17.37 -24.19
CA MET A 70 -18.02 -17.59 -25.52
C MET A 70 -19.10 -18.68 -25.50
N SER A 71 -18.93 -19.72 -24.67
CA SER A 71 -19.92 -20.80 -24.51
C SER A 71 -21.18 -20.34 -23.77
N ASN A 72 -21.06 -19.43 -22.81
CA ASN A 72 -22.19 -18.91 -22.02
C ASN A 72 -23.03 -17.84 -22.75
N GLN A 73 -22.72 -17.54 -24.02
CA GLN A 73 -23.45 -16.57 -24.86
C GLN A 73 -24.26 -17.24 -25.99
N GLN A 74 -24.31 -18.58 -26.03
CA GLN A 74 -25.15 -19.37 -26.94
C GLN A 74 -26.31 -20.01 -26.19
#